data_AF-A0A0G0V407-F1
#
_entry.id   AF-A0A0G0V407-F1
#
_cell.length_a   1.000
_cell.length_b   1.000
_cell.length_c   1.000
_cell.angle_alpha   90.00
_cell.angle_beta   90.00
_cell.angle_gamma   90.00
#
_symmetry.space_group_name_H-M   'P 1'
#
loop_
_entity.id
_entity.type
_entity.pdbx_description
1 polymer ?
#
loop_
_entity_poly.entity_id
_entity_poly.type
_entity_poly.pdbx_seq_one_letter_code
_entity_poly.pdbx_strand_id
1 'polypeptide(L)'
;MRLYWHNYNYLGYEKDFSIREARALLNPNKLVKLKDHLRLEGNFSEDKISKLVYFSKAEINGNSILTLQHKLEQKCNGFSNGENRQSTRYSVHGAHSYKGKFNPQVVRSILNILNIKEGSNILDPFCGSGTSLVECFFAKQNCIGFDTNPLAIFVANAKIESLKVSAKR
;
A
#
# COMPACT_ATOMS: atom_id res chain seq x y z
N MET A 1 -0.15 17.31 -13.65
CA MET A 1 0.12 15.86 -13.52
C MET A 1 -1.17 15.07 -13.71
N ARG A 2 -1.09 13.88 -14.31
CA ARG A 2 -2.20 12.92 -14.38
C ARG A 2 -1.86 11.67 -13.54
N LEU A 3 -2.74 11.24 -12.65
CA LEU A 3 -2.61 10.00 -11.89
C LEU A 3 -3.60 8.97 -12.42
N TYR A 4 -3.11 7.86 -12.94
CA TYR A 4 -3.96 6.81 -13.51
C TYR A 4 -4.26 5.74 -12.47
N TRP A 5 -5.51 5.29 -12.44
CA TRP A 5 -5.92 4.15 -11.61
C TRP A 5 -5.23 2.86 -12.07
N HIS A 6 -5.22 1.85 -11.21
CA HIS A 6 -4.94 0.48 -11.62
C HIS A 6 -6.10 -0.07 -12.46
N ASN A 7 -5.81 -1.09 -13.25
CA ASN A 7 -6.79 -1.72 -14.13
C ASN A 7 -7.63 -2.78 -13.38
N TYR A 8 -8.34 -2.37 -12.33
CA TYR A 8 -9.29 -3.20 -11.60
C TYR A 8 -10.43 -2.36 -11.01
N ASN A 9 -11.49 -3.03 -10.57
CA ASN A 9 -12.65 -2.36 -9.98
C ASN A 9 -12.38 -1.96 -8.53
N TYR A 10 -12.64 -0.69 -8.20
CA TYR A 10 -12.48 -0.14 -6.87
C TYR A 10 -13.81 -0.11 -6.12
N LEU A 11 -13.75 -0.44 -4.83
CA LEU A 11 -14.84 -0.19 -3.89
C LEU A 11 -14.97 1.32 -3.63
N GLY A 12 -16.15 1.75 -3.17
CA GLY A 12 -16.44 3.17 -2.92
C GLY A 12 -15.42 3.82 -1.98
N TYR A 13 -15.11 3.15 -0.86
CA TYR A 13 -14.16 3.65 0.13
C TYR A 13 -12.72 3.73 -0.42
N GLU A 14 -12.32 2.85 -1.35
CA GLU A 14 -10.97 2.90 -1.94
C GLU A 14 -10.80 4.12 -2.83
N LYS A 15 -11.86 4.51 -3.55
CA LYS A 15 -11.88 5.78 -4.29
C LYS A 15 -11.75 6.96 -3.33
N ASP A 16 -12.41 6.94 -2.19
CA ASP A 16 -12.28 8.02 -1.21
C ASP A 16 -10.88 8.06 -0.59
N PHE A 17 -10.31 6.90 -0.26
CA PHE A 17 -8.95 6.77 0.26
C PHE A 17 -7.92 7.29 -0.72
N SER A 18 -8.02 6.94 -2.00
CA SER A 18 -7.10 7.41 -3.04
C SER A 18 -7.07 8.95 -3.16
N ILE A 19 -8.22 9.61 -3.02
CA ILE A 19 -8.32 11.08 -3.10
C ILE A 19 -7.72 11.70 -1.84
N ARG A 20 -8.04 11.15 -0.66
CA ARG A 20 -7.47 11.60 0.61
C ARG A 20 -5.95 11.43 0.64
N GLU A 21 -5.46 10.30 0.17
CA GLU A 21 -4.04 9.97 0.09
C GLU A 21 -3.31 10.93 -0.87
N ALA A 22 -3.85 11.13 -2.08
CA ALA A 22 -3.29 12.07 -3.05
C ALA A 22 -3.22 13.49 -2.49
N ARG A 23 -4.26 13.94 -1.75
CA ARG A 23 -4.23 15.24 -1.07
C ARG A 23 -3.17 15.30 0.02
N ALA A 24 -3.09 14.29 0.88
CA ALA A 24 -2.16 14.26 2.00
C ALA A 24 -0.69 14.23 1.58
N LEU A 25 -0.34 13.40 0.58
CA LEU A 25 1.05 13.28 0.13
C LEU A 25 1.45 14.43 -0.80
N LEU A 26 0.60 14.74 -1.78
CA LEU A 26 0.99 15.62 -2.89
C LEU A 26 0.63 17.08 -2.68
N ASN A 27 -0.32 17.38 -1.78
CA ASN A 27 -0.83 18.73 -1.51
C ASN A 27 -1.08 19.57 -2.79
N PRO A 28 -1.94 19.10 -3.72
CA PRO A 28 -2.18 19.79 -4.98
C PRO A 28 -2.98 21.08 -4.79
N ASN A 29 -2.70 22.10 -5.59
CA ASN A 29 -3.48 23.34 -5.64
C ASN A 29 -4.92 23.08 -6.13
N LYS A 30 -5.04 22.14 -7.08
CA LYS A 30 -6.32 21.71 -7.65
C LYS A 30 -6.28 20.22 -7.96
N LEU A 31 -7.37 19.54 -7.64
CA LEU A 31 -7.57 18.12 -7.93
C LEU A 31 -8.94 17.93 -8.58
N VAL A 32 -8.95 17.37 -9.79
CA VAL A 32 -10.17 17.06 -10.55
C VAL A 32 -10.23 15.57 -10.82
N LYS A 33 -11.36 14.95 -10.48
CA LYS A 33 -11.61 13.54 -10.77
C LYS A 33 -12.24 13.38 -12.14
N LEU A 34 -11.59 12.59 -12.99
CA LEU A 34 -12.09 12.18 -14.30
C LEU A 34 -12.35 10.67 -14.28
N LYS A 35 -12.92 10.13 -15.36
CA LYS A 35 -13.32 8.73 -15.46
C LYS A 35 -12.16 7.76 -15.18
N ASP A 36 -11.02 8.00 -15.85
CA ASP A 36 -9.89 7.06 -15.87
C ASP A 36 -8.64 7.56 -15.13
N HIS A 37 -8.65 8.81 -14.66
CA HIS A 37 -7.51 9.40 -13.96
C HIS A 37 -7.92 10.57 -13.06
N LEU A 38 -7.03 10.96 -12.15
CA LEU A 38 -7.08 12.25 -11.48
C LEU A 38 -6.16 13.25 -12.18
N ARG A 39 -6.64 14.47 -12.38
CA ARG A 39 -5.83 15.59 -12.86
C ARG A 39 -5.47 16.49 -11.68
N LEU A 40 -4.17 16.71 -11.49
CA LEU A 40 -3.62 17.50 -10.39
C LEU A 40 -2.78 18.66 -10.95
N GLU A 41 -2.92 19.82 -10.31
CA GLU A 41 -2.13 21.03 -10.58
C GLU A 41 -1.26 21.37 -9.37
N GLY A 42 0.03 21.63 -9.61
CA GLY A 42 1.02 21.87 -8.57
C GLY A 42 2.38 21.27 -8.92
N ASN A 43 3.34 21.45 -8.01
CA ASN A 43 4.68 20.88 -8.09
C ASN A 43 4.76 19.63 -7.20
N PHE A 44 5.14 18.50 -7.79
CA PHE A 44 5.09 17.20 -7.13
C PHE A 44 6.45 16.52 -7.16
N SER A 45 6.83 15.94 -6.02
CA SER A 45 8.06 15.13 -5.91
C SER A 45 7.79 13.69 -6.33
N GLU A 46 8.71 13.12 -7.12
CA GLU A 46 8.67 11.73 -7.57
C GLU A 46 8.62 10.72 -6.41
N ASP A 47 9.35 10.97 -5.32
CA ASP A 47 9.33 10.10 -4.13
C ASP A 47 7.91 9.95 -3.57
N LYS A 48 7.19 11.06 -3.43
CA LYS A 48 5.82 11.05 -2.91
C LYS A 48 4.83 10.37 -3.85
N ILE A 49 5.01 10.57 -5.16
CA ILE A 49 4.20 9.90 -6.18
C ILE A 49 4.40 8.38 -6.11
N SER A 50 5.65 7.94 -5.94
CA SER A 50 5.98 6.52 -5.87
C SER A 50 5.28 5.81 -4.70
N LYS A 51 4.93 6.55 -3.64
CA LYS A 51 4.29 6.02 -2.42
C LYS A 51 2.77 5.86 -2.53
N LEU A 52 2.13 6.39 -3.57
CA LEU A 52 0.69 6.29 -3.77
C LEU A 52 0.25 4.82 -3.95
N VAL A 53 -0.84 4.45 -3.31
CA VAL A 53 -1.32 3.06 -3.27
C VAL A 53 -2.24 2.77 -4.43
N TYR A 54 -3.28 3.59 -4.57
CA TYR A 54 -4.40 3.28 -5.47
C TYR A 54 -4.19 3.77 -6.91
N PHE A 55 -2.99 4.26 -7.25
CA PHE A 55 -2.65 4.69 -8.60
C PHE A 55 -1.56 3.78 -9.18
N SER A 56 -1.67 3.45 -10.46
CA SER A 56 -0.69 2.62 -11.17
C SER A 56 0.54 3.42 -11.59
N LYS A 57 0.28 4.60 -12.16
CA LYS A 57 1.31 5.51 -12.67
C LYS A 57 0.88 6.97 -12.60
N ALA A 58 1.87 7.84 -12.63
CA ALA A 58 1.70 9.27 -12.82
C ALA A 58 2.38 9.72 -14.12
N GLU A 59 1.75 10.64 -14.85
CA GLU A 59 2.35 11.32 -15.99
C GLU A 59 2.62 12.79 -15.67
N ILE A 60 3.88 13.20 -15.78
CA ILE A 60 4.38 14.55 -15.59
C ILE A 60 5.26 14.91 -16.78
N ASN A 61 4.91 15.97 -17.52
CA ASN A 61 5.72 16.52 -18.62
C ASN A 61 6.19 15.48 -19.65
N GLY A 62 5.36 14.48 -19.95
CA GLY A 62 5.69 13.39 -20.89
C GLY A 62 6.40 12.19 -20.26
N ASN A 63 6.89 12.30 -19.02
CA ASN A 63 7.50 11.19 -18.28
C ASN A 63 6.45 10.43 -17.48
N SER A 64 6.58 9.10 -17.45
CA SER A 64 5.72 8.19 -16.68
C SER A 64 6.46 7.62 -15.47
N ILE A 65 5.92 7.83 -14.27
CA ILE A 65 6.45 7.33 -13.01
C ILE A 65 5.51 6.24 -12.50
N LEU A 66 6.01 5.03 -12.29
CA LEU A 66 5.24 3.92 -11.73
C LEU A 66 5.24 4.00 -10.20
N THR A 67 4.10 3.71 -9.58
CA THR A 67 4.02 3.62 -8.11
C THR A 67 4.67 2.33 -7.61
N LEU A 68 5.12 2.33 -6.35
CA LEU A 68 5.62 1.14 -5.68
C LEU A 68 4.53 0.06 -5.62
N GLN A 69 3.29 0.45 -5.29
CA GLN A 69 2.17 -0.48 -5.23
C GLN A 69 1.96 -1.20 -6.57
N HIS A 70 2.04 -0.46 -7.69
CA HIS A 70 1.95 -1.07 -9.01
C HIS A 70 3.05 -2.11 -9.27
N LYS A 71 4.29 -1.78 -8.91
CA LYS A 71 5.42 -2.71 -9.05
C LYS A 71 5.26 -3.97 -8.19
N LEU A 72 4.72 -3.82 -6.97
CA LEU A 72 4.45 -4.95 -6.07
C LEU A 72 3.36 -5.86 -6.61
N GLU A 73 2.24 -5.29 -7.09
CA GLU A 73 1.13 -6.07 -7.61
C GLU A 73 1.49 -6.79 -8.92
N GLN A 74 2.27 -6.16 -9.82
CA GLN A 74 2.74 -6.81 -11.05
C GLN A 74 3.59 -8.06 -10.76
N LYS A 75 4.51 -7.98 -9.80
CA LYS A 75 5.41 -9.10 -9.48
C LYS A 75 4.68 -10.32 -8.91
N CYS A 76 3.51 -10.10 -8.29
CA CYS A 76 2.72 -11.16 -7.69
C CYS A 76 1.73 -11.80 -8.68
N ASN A 77 1.41 -11.10 -9.76
CA ASN A 77 0.51 -11.59 -10.80
C ASN A 77 1.20 -12.50 -11.84
N GLY A 78 2.44 -12.96 -11.57
CA GLY A 78 3.24 -13.83 -12.44
C GLY A 78 2.66 -15.21 -12.78
N PHE A 79 1.37 -15.45 -12.52
CA PHE A 79 0.62 -16.66 -12.88
C PHE A 79 -0.83 -16.40 -13.32
N SER A 80 -1.29 -15.14 -13.41
CA SER A 80 -2.68 -14.82 -13.76
C SER A 80 -2.71 -13.98 -15.03
N ASN A 81 -2.77 -14.66 -16.18
CA ASN A 81 -3.07 -14.03 -17.46
C ASN A 81 -4.44 -13.33 -17.37
N GLY A 82 -4.45 -12.01 -17.19
CA GLY A 82 -5.60 -11.17 -17.52
C GLY A 82 -6.68 -10.94 -16.46
N GLU A 83 -6.45 -11.26 -15.18
CA GLU A 83 -7.42 -10.87 -14.15
C GLU A 83 -7.22 -9.41 -13.72
N ASN A 84 -8.22 -8.55 -14.02
CA ASN A 84 -8.38 -7.20 -13.48
C ASN A 84 -8.72 -7.24 -11.97
N ARG A 85 -7.86 -7.90 -11.16
CA ARG A 85 -8.04 -8.05 -9.71
C ARG A 85 -6.84 -7.49 -8.96
N GLN A 86 -7.17 -6.79 -7.89
CA GLN A 86 -6.18 -6.22 -6.99
C GLN A 86 -5.40 -7.34 -6.26
N SER A 87 -4.07 -7.27 -6.31
CA SER A 87 -3.22 -8.28 -5.67
C SER A 87 -2.97 -7.93 -4.21
N THR A 88 -3.44 -8.78 -3.30
CA THR A 88 -3.37 -8.57 -1.84
C THR A 88 -2.39 -9.53 -1.14
N ARG A 89 -1.68 -10.33 -1.94
CA ARG A 89 -0.79 -11.41 -1.50
C ARG A 89 0.68 -11.10 -1.74
N TYR A 90 1.01 -9.85 -2.03
CA TYR A 90 2.39 -9.50 -2.33
C TYR A 90 3.32 -9.63 -1.13
N SER A 91 4.58 -9.94 -1.41
CA SER A 91 5.58 -10.25 -0.37
C SER A 91 5.05 -11.29 0.65
N VAL A 92 5.26 -11.05 1.95
CA VAL A 92 4.90 -11.97 3.03
C VAL A 92 3.40 -11.97 3.37
N HIS A 93 2.59 -11.09 2.76
CA HIS A 93 1.12 -11.11 2.92
C HIS A 93 0.49 -12.39 2.36
N GLY A 94 1.16 -13.01 1.38
CA GLY A 94 0.79 -14.29 0.78
C GLY A 94 1.27 -15.53 1.53
N ALA A 95 2.18 -15.39 2.50
CA ALA A 95 2.87 -16.51 3.15
C ALA A 95 1.93 -17.44 3.94
N HIS A 96 0.86 -16.90 4.53
CA HIS A 96 -0.15 -17.70 5.22
C HIS A 96 -1.55 -17.10 5.03
N SER A 97 -2.53 -17.97 4.76
CA SER A 97 -3.94 -17.60 4.67
C SER A 97 -4.52 -17.43 6.08
N TYR A 98 -4.99 -16.24 6.42
CA TYR A 98 -5.71 -15.97 7.67
C TYR A 98 -7.08 -15.37 7.34
N LYS A 99 -8.16 -15.92 7.92
CA LYS A 99 -9.53 -15.43 7.70
C LYS A 99 -9.70 -14.07 8.38
N GLY A 100 -10.48 -13.17 7.78
CA GLY A 100 -10.75 -11.85 8.36
C GLY A 100 -9.60 -10.84 8.26
N LYS A 101 -8.60 -11.08 7.42
CA LYS A 101 -7.55 -10.09 7.14
C LYS A 101 -8.08 -8.97 6.23
N PHE A 102 -7.78 -7.71 6.57
CA PHE A 102 -7.99 -6.60 5.64
C PHE A 102 -6.87 -6.53 4.60
N ASN A 103 -7.14 -5.79 3.53
CA ASN A 103 -6.25 -5.60 2.40
C ASN A 103 -5.02 -4.74 2.77
N PRO A 104 -3.77 -5.16 2.49
CA PRO A 104 -2.56 -4.37 2.77
C PRO A 104 -2.62 -2.91 2.26
N GLN A 105 -3.21 -2.69 1.08
CA GLN A 105 -3.41 -1.38 0.46
C GLN A 105 -4.17 -0.41 1.39
N VAL A 106 -5.13 -0.91 2.18
CA VAL A 106 -5.92 -0.10 3.11
C VAL A 106 -5.03 0.44 4.24
N VAL A 107 -4.14 -0.39 4.80
CA VAL A 107 -3.21 0.08 5.83
C VAL A 107 -2.24 1.10 5.26
N ARG A 108 -1.63 0.78 4.11
CA ARG A 108 -0.64 1.66 3.49
C ARG A 108 -1.23 3.05 3.23
N SER A 109 -2.43 3.08 2.66
CA SER A 109 -3.10 4.33 2.35
C SER A 109 -3.48 5.10 3.61
N ILE A 110 -3.90 4.44 4.70
CA ILE A 110 -4.13 5.11 5.99
C ILE A 110 -2.84 5.73 6.53
N LEU A 111 -1.72 4.99 6.54
CA LEU A 111 -0.42 5.51 6.97
C LEU A 111 -0.01 6.75 6.16
N ASN A 112 -0.23 6.71 4.84
CA ASN A 112 0.05 7.82 3.93
C ASN A 112 -0.91 9.02 4.15
N ILE A 113 -2.21 8.77 4.32
CA ILE A 113 -3.23 9.79 4.61
C ILE A 113 -2.91 10.54 5.90
N LEU A 114 -2.46 9.81 6.92
CA LEU A 114 -2.05 10.38 8.21
C LEU A 114 -0.63 10.97 8.18
N ASN A 115 0.07 10.85 7.04
CA ASN A 115 1.43 11.36 6.83
C ASN A 115 2.43 10.89 7.91
N ILE A 116 2.27 9.64 8.36
CA ILE A 116 3.11 9.02 9.39
C ILE A 116 4.54 8.92 8.89
N LYS A 117 5.49 9.43 9.66
CA LYS A 117 6.91 9.50 9.28
C LYS A 117 7.63 8.17 9.56
N GLU A 118 8.71 7.93 8.81
CA GLU A 118 9.67 6.87 9.13
C GLU A 118 10.14 7.04 10.59
N GLY A 119 10.32 5.93 11.31
CA GLY A 119 10.67 5.92 12.73
C GLY A 119 9.52 6.22 13.72
N SER A 120 8.31 6.54 13.25
CA SER A 120 7.15 6.72 14.14
C SER A 120 6.76 5.42 14.84
N ASN A 121 6.24 5.52 16.06
CA ASN A 121 5.71 4.40 16.82
C ASN A 121 4.22 4.19 16.52
N ILE A 122 3.84 2.96 16.17
CA ILE A 122 2.48 2.55 15.85
C ILE A 122 2.09 1.37 16.74
N LEU A 123 0.83 1.38 17.20
CA LEU A 123 0.24 0.31 17.97
C LEU A 123 -0.96 -0.25 17.20
N ASP A 124 -0.98 -1.56 16.99
CA ASP A 124 -2.16 -2.28 16.52
C ASP A 124 -2.65 -3.22 17.64
N PRO A 125 -3.71 -2.85 18.39
CA PRO A 125 -4.18 -3.62 19.53
C PRO A 125 -4.91 -4.93 19.13
N PHE A 126 -5.19 -5.14 17.83
CA PHE A 126 -5.89 -6.31 17.30
C PHE A 126 -5.24 -6.76 15.99
N CYS A 127 -3.93 -7.01 16.03
CA CYS A 127 -3.11 -7.13 14.82
C CYS A 127 -3.38 -8.41 14.00
N GLY A 128 -4.05 -9.41 14.58
CA GLY A 128 -4.28 -10.70 13.97
C GLY A 128 -2.98 -11.30 13.41
N SER A 129 -3.03 -11.73 12.15
CA SER A 129 -1.85 -12.28 11.44
C SER A 129 -0.84 -11.24 10.94
N GLY A 130 -0.95 -9.98 11.39
CA GLY A 130 0.09 -8.95 11.26
C GLY A 130 0.12 -8.16 9.95
N THR A 131 -1.02 -7.95 9.26
CA THR A 131 -1.03 -7.13 8.04
C THR A 131 -0.51 -5.71 8.32
N SER A 132 -0.96 -5.07 9.41
CA SER A 132 -0.48 -3.73 9.81
C SER A 132 1.01 -3.71 10.11
N LEU A 133 1.50 -4.72 10.82
CA LEU A 133 2.91 -4.85 11.20
C LEU A 133 3.81 -4.92 9.95
N VAL A 134 3.42 -5.71 8.96
CA VAL A 134 4.16 -5.85 7.70
C VAL A 134 4.17 -4.53 6.92
N GLU A 135 3.02 -3.84 6.84
CA GLU A 135 2.97 -2.56 6.14
C GLU A 135 3.79 -1.47 6.86
N CYS A 136 3.76 -1.44 8.20
CA CYS A 136 4.62 -0.57 9.00
C CYS A 136 6.11 -0.87 8.78
N PHE A 137 6.50 -2.15 8.73
CA PHE A 137 7.88 -2.56 8.44
C PHE A 137 8.36 -1.99 7.10
N PHE A 138 7.58 -2.15 6.03
CA PHE A 138 7.89 -1.56 4.72
C PHE A 138 7.85 -0.03 4.71
N ALA A 139 7.06 0.61 5.59
CA ALA A 139 7.07 2.06 5.82
C ALA A 139 8.24 2.52 6.70
N LYS A 140 9.09 1.60 7.18
CA LYS A 140 10.16 1.86 8.16
C LYS A 140 9.64 2.54 9.44
N GLN A 141 8.50 2.08 9.93
CA GLN A 141 7.91 2.51 11.20
C GLN A 141 8.14 1.44 12.27
N ASN A 142 8.17 1.86 13.54
CA ASN A 142 8.22 0.96 14.68
C ASN A 142 6.79 0.57 15.03
N CYS A 143 6.41 -0.70 14.84
CA CYS A 143 5.05 -1.14 15.10
C CYS A 143 5.02 -2.30 16.09
N ILE A 144 4.14 -2.20 17.08
CA ILE A 144 3.87 -3.24 18.07
C ILE A 144 2.42 -3.70 17.91
N GLY A 145 2.22 -5.00 17.85
CA GLY A 145 0.92 -5.62 17.65
C GLY A 145 0.54 -6.50 18.83
N PHE A 146 -0.73 -6.43 19.22
CA PHE A 146 -1.32 -7.34 20.21
C PHE A 146 -2.50 -8.07 19.58
N ASP A 147 -2.69 -9.32 19.99
CA ASP A 147 -3.84 -10.13 19.64
C ASP A 147 -4.00 -11.24 20.69
N THR A 148 -5.22 -11.65 20.96
CA THR A 148 -5.51 -12.71 21.94
C THR A 148 -5.27 -14.10 21.37
N ASN A 149 -5.24 -14.26 20.05
CA ASN A 149 -5.03 -15.54 19.39
C ASN A 149 -3.52 -15.83 19.25
N PRO A 150 -2.98 -16.83 19.98
CA PRO A 150 -1.55 -17.15 19.93
C PRO A 150 -1.08 -17.62 18.53
N LEU A 151 -1.94 -18.27 17.76
CA LEU A 151 -1.62 -18.67 16.39
C LEU A 151 -1.50 -17.45 15.47
N ALA A 152 -2.35 -16.43 15.67
CA ALA A 152 -2.30 -15.20 14.89
C ALA A 152 -0.98 -14.46 15.14
N ILE A 153 -0.58 -14.34 16.41
CA ILE A 153 0.71 -13.77 16.83
C ILE A 153 1.88 -14.57 16.25
N PHE A 154 1.83 -15.90 16.31
CA PHE A 154 2.89 -16.74 15.71
C PHE A 154 3.06 -16.45 14.22
N VAL A 155 1.96 -16.38 13.47
CA VAL A 155 1.98 -16.06 12.03
C VAL A 155 2.49 -14.64 11.78
N ALA A 156 2.07 -13.66 12.58
CA ALA A 156 2.53 -12.28 12.47
C ALA A 156 4.04 -12.18 12.67
N ASN A 157 4.56 -12.79 13.74
CA ASN A 157 6.00 -12.83 14.03
C ASN A 157 6.78 -13.54 12.93
N ALA A 158 6.32 -14.70 12.47
CA ALA A 158 6.98 -15.43 11.38
C ALA A 158 7.10 -14.58 10.10
N LYS A 159 6.05 -13.84 9.73
CA LYS A 159 6.10 -12.92 8.58
C LYS A 159 7.14 -11.82 8.78
N ILE A 160 7.17 -11.18 9.95
CA ILE A 160 8.10 -10.08 10.23
C ILE A 160 9.54 -10.57 10.26
N GLU A 161 9.82 -11.70 10.91
CA GLU A 161 11.17 -12.27 10.96
C GLU A 161 11.65 -12.66 9.56
N SER A 162 10.79 -13.21 8.71
CA SER A 162 11.15 -13.55 7.33
C SER A 162 11.62 -12.35 6.48
N LEU A 163 11.25 -11.12 6.85
CA LEU A 163 11.70 -9.89 6.19
C LEU A 163 13.07 -9.40 6.67
N LYS A 164 13.54 -9.85 7.85
CA LYS A 164 14.81 -9.43 8.46
C LYS A 164 15.97 -10.38 8.15
N VAL A 165 15.66 -11.63 7.81
CA VAL A 165 16.66 -12.66 7.64
C VAL A 165 17.33 -12.54 6.27
N SER A 166 18.66 -12.49 6.26
CA SER A 166 19.46 -12.57 5.04
C SER A 166 19.69 -14.03 4.66
N ALA A 167 19.36 -14.40 3.43
CA ALA A 167 19.76 -15.68 2.87
C ALA A 167 21.28 -15.65 2.58
N LYS A 168 22.04 -16.57 3.19
CA LYS A 168 23.46 -16.79 2.88
C LYS A 168 23.58 -18.10 2.10
N ARG A 169 24.44 -18.10 1.08
CA ARG A 169 24.82 -19.29 0.32
C ARG A 169 26.17 -19.79 0.81
#